data_AF-A3Z2W7-F1
#
_entry.id   AF-A3Z2W7-F1
#
_cell.length_a   1.000
_cell.length_b   1.000
_cell.length_c   1.000
_cell.angle_alpha   90.00
_cell.angle_beta   90.00
_cell.angle_gamma   90.00
#
_symmetry.space_group_name_H-M   'P 1'
#
loop_
_entity.id
_entity.type
_entity.pdbx_description
1 polymer ?
#
loop_
_entity_poly.entity_id
_entity_poly.type
_entity_poly.pdbx_seq_one_letter_code
_entity_poly.pdbx_strand_id
1 'polypeptide(L)'
;MKYVRNISGAFTGGALGGLLDSFNIWFMGKVGLSDLIGISMKPDFTAPWLYQRMIWGGLWMLLLLIPVWKDRTILRGMAASIFPSAMVLLVVFPSMNKGVLGLEFGIAMPMVVITLNFIYGIFSAYWYVATCSNENHK
;
A
#
# COMPACT_ATOMS: atom_id res chain seq x y z
N MET A 1 11.96 24.40 5.42
CA MET A 1 12.60 23.21 4.80
C MET A 1 12.11 21.88 5.40
N LYS A 2 12.06 21.71 6.73
CA LYS A 2 11.66 20.46 7.40
C LYS A 2 10.31 19.87 6.97
N TYR A 3 9.27 20.70 6.86
CA TYR A 3 7.94 20.25 6.43
C TYR A 3 7.92 19.72 4.99
N VAL A 4 8.59 20.42 4.07
CA VAL A 4 8.70 20.00 2.66
C VAL A 4 9.43 18.66 2.55
N ARG A 5 10.49 18.44 3.33
CA ARG A 5 11.20 17.15 3.36
C ARG A 5 10.32 16.02 3.89
N ASN A 6 9.59 16.26 4.98
CA ASN A 6 8.71 15.23 5.55
C ASN A 6 7.58 14.86 4.59
N ILE A 7 6.91 15.86 3.99
CA ILE A 7 5.82 15.64 3.04
C ILE A 7 6.33 14.90 1.80
N SER A 8 7.44 15.35 1.21
CA SER A 8 8.03 14.69 0.04
C SER A 8 8.52 13.28 0.36
N GLY A 9 9.13 13.05 1.52
CA GLY A 9 9.57 11.73 1.97
C GLY A 9 8.40 10.76 2.17
N ALA A 10 7.32 11.21 2.79
CA ALA A 10 6.11 10.40 3.00
C ALA A 10 5.42 10.05 1.68
N PHE A 11 5.24 11.05 0.80
CA PHE A 11 4.64 10.84 -0.51
C PHE A 11 5.49 9.93 -1.41
N THR A 12 6.80 10.17 -1.48
CA THR A 12 7.71 9.37 -2.31
C THR A 12 7.80 7.94 -1.79
N GLY A 13 7.87 7.76 -0.47
CA GLY A 13 7.83 6.44 0.16
C GLY A 13 6.55 5.68 -0.21
N GLY A 14 5.40 6.35 -0.15
CA GLY A 14 4.12 5.78 -0.57
C GLY A 14 4.01 5.51 -2.06
N ALA A 15 4.58 6.36 -2.93
CA ALA A 15 4.56 6.14 -4.36
C ALA A 15 5.41 4.94 -4.77
N LEU A 16 6.61 4.80 -4.18
CA LEU A 16 7.49 3.64 -4.38
C LEU A 16 6.89 2.38 -3.76
N GLY A 17 6.25 2.50 -2.60
CA GLY A 17 5.54 1.39 -1.99
C GLY A 17 4.33 0.95 -2.84
N GLY A 18 3.60 1.87 -3.45
CA GLY A 18 2.51 1.58 -4.39
C GLY A 18 3.00 0.92 -5.67
N LEU A 19 4.20 1.29 -6.15
CA LEU A 19 4.88 0.59 -7.24
C LEU A 19 5.22 -0.86 -6.84
N LEU A 20 5.80 -1.06 -5.66
CA LEU A 20 6.13 -2.40 -5.13
C LEU A 20 4.88 -3.27 -4.98
N ASP A 21 3.80 -2.73 -4.42
CA ASP A 21 2.51 -3.41 -4.27
C ASP A 21 1.93 -3.82 -5.63
N SER A 22 1.95 -2.90 -6.59
CA SER A 22 1.45 -3.14 -7.94
C SER A 22 2.27 -4.22 -8.68
N PHE A 23 3.59 -4.21 -8.50
CA PHE A 23 4.47 -5.23 -9.04
C PHE A 23 4.19 -6.60 -8.42
N ASN A 24 4.03 -6.68 -7.09
CA ASN A 24 3.71 -7.93 -6.39
C ASN A 24 2.39 -8.54 -6.89
N ILE A 25 1.33 -7.73 -7.01
CA ILE A 25 0.03 -8.20 -7.49
C ILE A 25 0.13 -8.72 -8.93
N TRP A 26 0.80 -7.98 -9.81
CA TRP A 26 0.97 -8.41 -11.20
C TRP A 26 1.80 -9.69 -11.29
N PHE A 27 2.89 -9.78 -10.53
CA PHE A 27 3.75 -10.96 -10.51
C PHE A 27 3.00 -12.20 -10.01
N MET A 28 2.20 -12.07 -8.94
CA MET A 28 1.32 -13.14 -8.44
C MET A 28 0.33 -13.62 -9.52
N GLY A 29 -0.25 -12.67 -10.28
CA GLY A 29 -1.12 -12.96 -11.42
C GLY A 29 -0.41 -13.69 -12.56
N LYS A 30 0.85 -13.33 -12.84
CA LYS A 30 1.65 -13.92 -13.92
C LYS A 30 2.17 -15.32 -13.61
N VAL A 31 2.57 -15.57 -12.37
CA VAL A 31 3.10 -16.88 -11.93
C VAL A 31 1.98 -17.91 -11.67
N GLY A 32 0.71 -17.49 -11.75
CA GLY A 32 -0.43 -18.36 -11.45
C GLY A 32 -0.62 -18.63 -9.95
N LEU A 33 0.06 -17.85 -9.09
CA LEU A 33 -0.13 -17.93 -7.63
C LEU A 33 -1.55 -17.51 -7.25
N SER A 34 -2.12 -16.56 -7.99
CA SER A 34 -3.54 -16.19 -7.88
C SER A 34 -4.44 -17.39 -8.11
N ASP A 35 -4.18 -18.17 -9.16
CA ASP A 35 -4.99 -19.36 -9.50
C ASP A 35 -4.84 -20.46 -8.43
N LEU A 36 -3.63 -20.65 -7.88
CA LEU A 36 -3.36 -21.58 -6.77
C LEU A 36 -4.10 -21.22 -5.48
N ILE A 37 -4.28 -19.94 -5.21
CA ILE A 37 -4.97 -19.42 -4.00
C ILE A 37 -6.48 -19.21 -4.27
N GLY A 38 -6.97 -19.59 -5.47
CA GLY A 38 -8.38 -19.46 -5.84
C GLY A 38 -8.81 -18.01 -6.08
N ILE A 39 -7.88 -17.14 -6.45
CA ILE A 39 -8.10 -15.71 -6.73
C ILE A 39 -8.13 -15.47 -8.24
N SER A 40 -9.26 -15.00 -8.76
CA SER A 40 -9.46 -14.74 -10.20
C SER A 40 -8.92 -13.39 -10.69
N MET A 41 -8.29 -12.59 -9.82
CA MET A 41 -7.84 -11.25 -10.17
C MET A 41 -6.50 -11.28 -10.93
N LYS A 42 -6.55 -10.86 -12.21
CA LYS A 42 -5.37 -10.72 -13.09
C LYS A 42 -5.34 -9.29 -13.64
N PRO A 43 -4.68 -8.34 -12.95
CA PRO A 43 -4.58 -6.98 -13.47
C PRO A 43 -3.57 -6.89 -14.61
N ASP A 44 -3.92 -6.13 -15.63
CA ASP A 44 -2.98 -5.77 -16.70
C ASP A 44 -1.99 -4.71 -16.20
N PHE A 45 -0.70 -4.97 -16.39
CA PHE A 45 0.37 -4.04 -16.01
C PHE A 45 0.51 -2.91 -17.03
N THR A 46 -0.51 -2.07 -17.08
CA THR A 46 -0.55 -0.91 -17.97
C THR A 46 -0.07 0.34 -17.23
N ALA A 47 0.54 1.27 -17.97
CA ALA A 47 1.03 2.53 -17.39
C ALA A 47 -0.07 3.35 -16.68
N PRO A 48 -1.31 3.49 -17.22
CA PRO A 48 -2.37 4.21 -16.52
C PRO A 48 -2.76 3.58 -15.19
N TRP A 49 -2.86 2.24 -15.13
CA TRP A 49 -3.17 1.51 -13.91
C TRP A 49 -2.09 1.68 -12.85
N LEU A 50 -0.82 1.56 -13.25
CA LEU A 50 0.33 1.71 -12.36
C LEU A 50 0.44 3.14 -11.82
N TYR A 51 0.31 4.14 -12.69
CA TYR A 51 0.44 5.55 -12.33
C TYR A 51 -0.61 5.97 -11.30
N GLN A 52 -1.86 5.54 -11.50
CA GLN A 52 -2.93 5.79 -10.55
C GLN A 52 -2.61 5.19 -9.17
N ARG A 53 -2.14 3.95 -9.11
CA ARG A 53 -1.78 3.28 -7.84
C ARG A 53 -0.62 3.95 -7.14
N MET A 54 0.39 4.41 -7.87
CA MET A 54 1.52 5.15 -7.30
C MET A 54 1.06 6.47 -6.66
N ILE A 55 0.21 7.25 -7.33
CA ILE A 55 -0.31 8.51 -6.78
C ILE A 55 -1.14 8.26 -5.53
N TRP A 56 -2.10 7.34 -5.60
CA TRP A 56 -2.94 7.02 -4.45
C TRP A 56 -2.11 6.44 -3.30
N GLY A 57 -1.10 5.62 -3.59
CA GLY A 57 -0.15 5.13 -2.59
C GLY A 57 0.61 6.26 -1.91
N GLY A 58 1.11 7.22 -2.68
CA GLY A 58 1.75 8.42 -2.14
C GLY A 58 0.82 9.22 -1.20
N LEU A 59 -0.44 9.41 -1.60
CA LEU A 59 -1.43 10.13 -0.80
C LEU A 59 -1.76 9.43 0.52
N TRP A 60 -1.95 8.10 0.49
CA TRP A 60 -2.25 7.33 1.69
C TRP A 60 -1.10 7.36 2.71
N MET A 61 0.15 7.38 2.25
CA MET A 61 1.30 7.42 3.16
C MET A 61 1.62 8.81 3.71
N LEU A 62 0.89 9.85 3.30
CA LEU A 62 0.91 11.13 4.04
C LEU A 62 0.41 10.95 5.49
N LEU A 63 -0.33 9.88 5.79
CA LEU A 63 -0.67 9.48 7.17
C LEU A 63 0.57 9.24 8.04
N LEU A 64 1.73 8.92 7.44
CA LEU A 64 3.02 8.83 8.15
C LEU A 64 3.54 10.20 8.62
N LEU A 65 2.90 11.31 8.28
CA LEU A 65 3.22 12.62 8.88
C LEU A 65 2.65 12.74 10.30
N ILE A 66 1.61 11.96 10.61
CA ILE A 66 0.99 11.97 11.93
C ILE A 66 2.01 11.44 12.95
N PRO A 67 2.28 12.16 14.06
CA PRO A 67 3.35 11.86 15.01
C PRO A 67 3.02 10.70 15.96
N VAL A 68 2.43 9.62 15.45
CA VAL A 68 2.06 8.41 16.21
C VAL A 68 3.12 7.32 16.01
N TRP A 69 3.47 6.60 17.09
CA TRP A 69 4.39 5.46 17.09
C TRP A 69 5.74 5.71 16.39
N LYS A 70 6.37 6.86 16.69
CA LYS A 70 7.66 7.26 16.09
C LYS A 70 8.77 6.22 16.29
N ASP A 71 8.77 5.52 17.43
CA ASP A 71 9.78 4.52 17.78
C ASP A 71 9.47 3.11 17.22
N ARG A 72 8.31 2.92 16.58
CA ARG A 72 7.85 1.62 16.07
C ARG A 72 7.51 1.72 14.57
N THR A 73 8.53 1.89 13.73
CA THR A 73 8.40 2.10 12.27
C THR A 73 7.51 1.06 11.59
N ILE A 74 7.68 -0.23 11.92
CA ILE A 74 6.88 -1.33 11.35
C ILE A 74 5.40 -1.16 11.70
N LEU A 75 5.09 -1.00 13.00
CA LEU A 75 3.72 -0.90 13.49
C LEU A 75 3.03 0.36 12.95
N ARG A 76 3.79 1.45 12.81
CA ARG A 76 3.33 2.69 12.19
C ARG A 76 2.98 2.51 10.71
N GLY A 77 3.82 1.81 9.95
CA GLY A 77 3.56 1.48 8.55
C GLY A 77 2.33 0.58 8.38
N MET A 78 2.23 -0.47 9.19
CA MET A 78 1.07 -1.36 9.21
C MET A 78 -0.22 -0.58 9.51
N ALA A 79 -0.22 0.25 10.56
CA ALA A 79 -1.38 1.07 10.90
C ALA A 79 -1.78 2.04 9.78
N ALA A 80 -0.81 2.71 9.15
CA ALA A 80 -1.07 3.58 8.01
C ALA A 80 -1.68 2.82 6.83
N SER A 81 -1.28 1.57 6.60
CA SER A 81 -1.78 0.72 5.52
C SER A 81 -3.15 0.07 5.77
N ILE A 82 -3.69 0.13 7.00
CA ILE A 82 -5.06 -0.32 7.28
C ILE A 82 -6.08 0.54 6.54
N PHE A 83 -5.85 1.85 6.46
CA PHE A 83 -6.74 2.78 5.75
C PHE A 83 -6.90 2.46 4.25
N PRO A 84 -5.81 2.32 3.46
CA PRO A 84 -5.93 1.90 2.06
C PRO A 84 -6.50 0.49 1.94
N SER A 85 -6.18 -0.44 2.85
CA SER A 85 -6.79 -1.79 2.85
C SER A 85 -8.31 -1.72 3.02
N ALA A 86 -8.80 -0.93 3.99
CA ALA A 86 -10.21 -0.72 4.22
C ALA A 86 -10.89 -0.06 3.02
N MET A 87 -10.27 0.94 2.41
CA MET A 87 -10.78 1.58 1.20
C MET A 87 -10.93 0.57 0.06
N VAL A 88 -9.92 -0.28 -0.18
CA VAL A 88 -9.99 -1.30 -1.23
C VAL A 88 -11.10 -2.31 -0.97
N LEU A 89 -11.17 -2.85 0.26
CA LEU A 89 -12.11 -3.90 0.63
C LEU A 89 -13.57 -3.43 0.73
N LEU A 90 -13.79 -2.21 1.18
CA LEU A 90 -15.12 -1.67 1.50
C LEU A 90 -15.67 -0.71 0.44
N VAL A 91 -14.82 -0.15 -0.42
CA VAL A 91 -15.24 0.84 -1.44
C VAL A 91 -14.88 0.39 -2.85
N VAL A 92 -13.62 0.00 -3.08
CA VAL A 92 -13.17 -0.34 -4.44
C VAL A 92 -13.79 -1.65 -4.91
N PHE A 93 -13.75 -2.72 -4.12
CA PHE A 93 -14.35 -4.00 -4.53
C PHE A 93 -15.88 -3.94 -4.70
N PRO A 94 -16.64 -3.30 -3.79
CA PRO A 94 -18.07 -3.11 -4.01
C PRO A 94 -18.39 -2.28 -5.26
N SER A 95 -17.62 -1.22 -5.54
CA SER A 95 -17.85 -0.40 -6.75
C SER A 95 -17.53 -1.15 -8.06
N MET A 96 -16.71 -2.21 -7.99
CA MET A 96 -16.47 -3.13 -9.10
C MET A 96 -17.53 -4.25 -9.21
N ASN A 97 -18.60 -4.22 -8.39
CA ASN A 97 -19.60 -5.28 -8.25
C ASN A 97 -18.97 -6.63 -7.88
N LYS A 98 -17.95 -6.63 -6.99
CA LYS A 98 -17.21 -7.83 -6.57
C LYS A 98 -17.49 -8.25 -5.12
N GLY A 99 -18.56 -7.68 -4.56
CA GLY A 99 -18.95 -7.85 -3.17
C GLY A 99 -18.05 -7.11 -2.17
N VAL A 100 -18.54 -6.99 -0.93
CA VAL A 100 -17.75 -6.49 0.20
C VAL A 100 -16.65 -7.49 0.50
N LEU A 101 -15.43 -7.01 0.76
CA LEU A 101 -14.21 -7.81 0.94
C LEU A 101 -13.69 -8.52 -0.33
N GLY A 102 -14.36 -8.38 -1.49
CA GLY A 102 -13.88 -8.98 -2.74
C GLY A 102 -14.00 -10.50 -2.76
N LEU A 103 -14.97 -11.06 -2.04
CA LEU A 103 -15.19 -12.50 -1.94
C LEU A 103 -15.48 -13.16 -3.29
N GLU A 104 -16.00 -12.41 -4.26
CA GLU A 104 -16.17 -12.92 -5.63
C GLU A 104 -14.85 -13.18 -6.36
N PHE A 105 -13.76 -12.49 -5.99
CA PHE A 105 -12.46 -12.81 -6.52
C PHE A 105 -11.90 -14.09 -5.90
N GLY A 106 -12.28 -14.41 -4.65
CA GLY A 106 -11.87 -15.58 -3.90
C GLY A 106 -11.91 -15.32 -2.39
N ILE A 107 -12.15 -16.35 -1.58
CA ILE A 107 -12.25 -16.24 -0.11
C ILE A 107 -10.95 -15.70 0.52
N ALA A 108 -9.79 -15.97 -0.11
CA ALA A 108 -8.49 -15.52 0.36
C ALA A 108 -8.16 -14.06 -0.01
N MET A 109 -8.97 -13.39 -0.84
CA MET A 109 -8.72 -12.03 -1.32
C MET A 109 -8.51 -10.99 -0.20
N PRO A 110 -9.30 -10.99 0.90
CA PRO A 110 -9.12 -10.01 1.98
C PRO A 110 -7.74 -10.15 2.66
N MET A 111 -7.29 -11.39 2.86
CA MET A 111 -5.98 -11.65 3.45
C MET A 111 -4.86 -11.16 2.52
N VAL A 112 -4.96 -11.44 1.22
CA VAL A 112 -3.97 -10.97 0.24
C VAL A 112 -3.89 -9.45 0.21
N VAL A 113 -5.04 -8.75 0.19
CA VAL A 113 -5.06 -7.28 0.20
C VAL A 113 -4.37 -6.73 1.45
N ILE A 114 -4.69 -7.26 2.63
CA ILE A 114 -4.11 -6.79 3.89
C ILE A 114 -2.60 -7.06 3.93
N THR A 115 -2.16 -8.26 3.54
CA THR A 115 -0.74 -8.63 3.56
C THR A 115 0.08 -7.77 2.60
N LEU A 116 -0.39 -7.57 1.36
CA LEU A 116 0.31 -6.75 0.39
C LEU A 116 0.35 -5.28 0.81
N ASN A 117 -0.77 -4.75 1.33
CA ASN A 117 -0.80 -3.40 1.90
C ASN A 117 0.13 -3.26 3.10
N PHE A 118 0.28 -4.27 3.95
CA PHE A 118 1.22 -4.24 5.07
C PHE A 118 2.67 -4.14 4.58
N ILE A 119 3.04 -4.91 3.55
CA ILE A 119 4.38 -4.80 2.92
C ILE A 119 4.60 -3.38 2.41
N TYR A 120 3.60 -2.83 1.70
CA TYR A 120 3.60 -1.45 1.22
C TYR A 120 3.74 -0.41 2.34
N GLY A 121 2.96 -0.53 3.42
CA GLY A 121 2.99 0.39 4.55
C GLY A 121 4.32 0.35 5.29
N ILE A 122 4.85 -0.86 5.53
CA ILE A 122 6.15 -1.06 6.18
C ILE A 122 7.27 -0.46 5.32
N PHE A 123 7.29 -0.76 4.02
CA PHE A 123 8.27 -0.20 3.09
C PHE A 123 8.23 1.34 3.09
N SER A 124 7.03 1.92 3.00
CA SER A 124 6.83 3.37 2.99
C SER A 124 7.29 4.02 4.31
N ALA A 125 7.05 3.36 5.44
CA ALA A 125 7.49 3.83 6.75
C ALA A 125 9.02 3.80 6.90
N TYR A 126 9.68 2.73 6.44
CA TYR A 126 11.14 2.68 6.41
C TYR A 126 11.74 3.76 5.52
N TRP A 127 11.15 3.98 4.32
CA TRP A 127 11.57 5.05 3.44
C TRP A 127 11.44 6.42 4.11
N TYR A 128 10.28 6.70 4.71
CA TYR A 128 10.02 7.95 5.42
C TYR A 128 11.02 8.21 6.56
N VAL A 129 11.33 7.19 7.37
CA VAL A 129 12.31 7.30 8.45
C VAL A 129 13.71 7.54 7.88
N ALA A 130 14.12 6.81 6.84
CA ALA A 130 15.42 7.02 6.20
C ALA A 130 15.61 8.44 5.66
N THR A 131 14.56 9.05 5.11
CA THR A 131 14.62 10.42 4.56
C THR A 131 14.48 11.52 5.62
N CYS A 132 13.81 11.24 6.73
CA CYS A 132 13.38 12.28 7.68
C CYS A 132 13.98 12.17 9.09
N SER A 133 14.51 11.01 9.49
CA SER A 133 14.91 10.72 10.89
C SER A 133 16.29 11.25 11.30
N ASN A 134 17.08 11.84 10.39
CA ASN A 134 18.40 12.41 10.70
C ASN A 134 18.39 13.69 11.58
N GLU A 135 17.26 14.04 12.21
CA GLU A 135 17.13 15.27 13.01
C GLU A 135 16.77 15.07 14.49
N ASN A 136 16.50 13.84 14.97
CA ASN A 136 16.09 13.64 16.38
C ASN A 136 17.25 13.30 17.33
N HIS A 137 18.51 13.38 16.86
CA HIS A 137 19.73 13.15 17.64
C HIS A 137 20.65 14.38 17.70
N LYS A 138 20.08 15.60 17.73
CA LYS A 138 20.82 16.82 18.09
C LYS A 138 20.09 17.57 19.18
#